data_AF-A0A376ZPQ5-F1
#
_entry.id   AF-A0A376ZPQ5-F1
#
_cell.length_a   1.000
_cell.length_b   1.000
_cell.length_c   1.000
_cell.angle_alpha   90.00
_cell.angle_beta   90.00
_cell.angle_gamma   90.00
#
_symmetry.space_group_name_H-M   'P 1'
#
loop_
_entity.id
_entity.type
_entity.pdbx_description
1 polymer ?
#
loop_
_entity_poly.entity_id
_entity_poly.type
_entity_poly.pdbx_seq_one_letter_code
_entity_poly.pdbx_strand_id
1 'polypeptide(L)'
;MYITFFALLKLGVAPVLALFSHQRSELNAYASQIEPALLIADRQHALFSGDDFLNTFVTEHSSIRVVQLHNDSGEHNLQDAINHPAEDFTATPSPADEVAYFQLSGGTTGTPKLIPRTHNDYYYSVRRSVEICQFTQQTRYLCAIPAAHNYAMSSPGSLGVFLAGGTLVLAADPSATLCFPLIEKHQVNVTALVPPAVSLWLQALTEGESRAQLASLKLLQVGGARLSATLAARIPLRLAACCSRCLAWRKGW
;
A
#
# COMPACT_ATOMS: atom_id res chain seq x y z
N MET A 1 0.39 6.72 -6.29
CA MET A 1 1.35 5.84 -5.60
C MET A 1 1.96 4.77 -6.52
N TYR A 2 1.23 3.79 -7.05
CA TYR A 2 1.87 2.67 -7.80
C TYR A 2 2.59 3.09 -9.08
N ILE A 3 2.03 4.04 -9.84
CA ILE A 3 2.70 4.67 -11.00
C ILE A 3 4.06 5.21 -10.57
N THR A 4 4.07 6.03 -9.51
CA THR A 4 5.29 6.60 -8.92
C THR A 4 6.28 5.51 -8.50
N PHE A 5 5.84 4.47 -7.80
CA PHE A 5 6.74 3.38 -7.36
C PHE A 5 7.45 2.73 -8.56
N PHE A 6 6.72 2.36 -9.61
CA PHE A 6 7.34 1.76 -10.80
C PHE A 6 8.16 2.75 -11.63
N ALA A 7 7.78 4.03 -11.69
CA ALA A 7 8.58 5.06 -12.35
C ALA A 7 9.96 5.21 -11.67
N LEU A 8 9.99 5.25 -10.34
CA LEU A 8 11.25 5.35 -9.59
C LEU A 8 12.12 4.09 -9.73
N LEU A 9 11.51 2.90 -9.71
CA LEU A 9 12.25 1.66 -10.01
C LEU A 9 12.85 1.67 -11.42
N LYS A 10 12.11 2.15 -12.42
CA LYS A 10 12.61 2.28 -13.81
C LYS A 10 13.75 3.31 -13.92
N LEU A 11 13.80 4.30 -13.05
CA LEU A 11 14.86 5.30 -12.97
C LEU A 11 16.07 4.86 -12.12
N GLY A 12 15.97 3.73 -11.41
CA GLY A 12 17.01 3.31 -10.46
C GLY A 12 17.05 4.15 -9.18
N VAL A 13 15.94 4.81 -8.84
CA VAL A 13 15.79 5.62 -7.61
C VAL A 13 15.13 4.79 -6.53
N ALA A 14 15.69 4.80 -5.31
CA ALA A 14 15.19 4.05 -4.16
C ALA A 14 14.30 4.89 -3.24
N PRO A 15 12.95 4.79 -3.31
CA PRO A 15 12.06 5.61 -2.49
C PRO A 15 11.89 5.11 -1.05
N VAL A 16 11.49 6.03 -0.16
CA VAL A 16 10.74 5.72 1.06
C VAL A 16 9.26 6.00 0.78
N LEU A 17 8.41 4.99 0.97
CA LEU A 17 6.95 5.15 0.83
C LEU A 17 6.33 5.49 2.19
N ALA A 18 6.27 6.78 2.52
CA ALA A 18 5.62 7.26 3.74
C ALA A 18 4.12 6.91 3.73
N LEU A 19 3.56 6.64 4.92
CA LEU A 19 2.12 6.49 5.09
C LEU A 19 1.45 7.85 5.01
N PHE A 20 0.25 7.91 4.44
CA PHE A 20 -0.54 9.15 4.36
C PHE A 20 -0.88 9.73 5.74
N SER A 21 -0.82 8.93 6.81
CA SER A 21 -1.04 9.40 8.18
C SER A 21 0.19 10.05 8.82
N HIS A 22 1.39 9.93 8.20
CA HIS A 22 2.63 10.48 8.76
C HIS A 22 2.65 12.00 8.72
N GLN A 23 3.25 12.59 9.75
CA GLN A 23 3.30 14.03 9.93
C GLN A 23 4.75 14.54 9.88
N ARG A 24 4.93 15.80 10.27
CA ARG A 24 6.20 16.54 10.21
C ARG A 24 7.38 15.75 10.79
N SER A 25 7.20 15.14 11.97
CA SER A 25 8.26 14.39 12.66
C SER A 25 8.78 13.21 11.85
N GLU A 26 7.88 12.39 11.31
CA GLU A 26 8.26 11.22 10.54
C GLU A 26 8.90 11.62 9.21
N LEU A 27 8.31 12.60 8.49
CA LEU A 27 8.84 13.06 7.21
C LEU A 27 10.25 13.65 7.35
N ASN A 28 10.48 14.47 8.39
CA ASN A 28 11.81 14.99 8.69
C ASN A 28 12.79 13.86 9.02
N ALA A 29 12.37 12.87 9.84
CA ALA A 29 13.22 11.73 10.18
C ALA A 29 13.60 10.87 8.96
N TYR A 30 12.71 10.74 7.97
CA TYR A 30 13.03 10.04 6.72
C TYR A 30 13.99 10.85 5.86
N ALA A 31 13.70 12.13 5.64
CA ALA A 31 14.52 13.00 4.80
C ALA A 31 15.95 13.14 5.34
N SER A 32 16.14 13.27 6.65
CA SER A 32 17.46 13.30 7.27
C SER A 32 18.26 12.00 7.12
N GLN A 33 17.61 10.85 6.90
CA GLN A 33 18.30 9.57 6.71
C GLN A 33 18.65 9.29 5.24
N ILE A 34 17.82 9.74 4.29
CA ILE A 34 17.96 9.37 2.87
C ILE A 34 18.45 10.50 1.97
N GLU A 35 18.50 11.74 2.48
CA GLU A 35 18.89 12.94 1.74
C GLU A 35 18.20 13.02 0.35
N PRO A 36 16.86 13.09 0.31
CA PRO A 36 16.10 12.83 -0.89
C PRO A 36 16.31 13.90 -1.96
N ALA A 37 16.61 13.47 -3.19
CA ALA A 37 16.65 14.36 -4.36
C ALA A 37 15.26 14.80 -4.85
N LEU A 38 14.23 14.02 -4.52
CA LEU A 38 12.87 14.14 -5.04
C LEU A 38 11.86 13.98 -3.90
N LEU A 39 10.92 14.91 -3.82
CA LEU A 39 9.74 14.83 -2.95
C LEU A 39 8.49 14.64 -3.80
N ILE A 40 7.69 13.61 -3.49
CA ILE A 40 6.36 13.43 -4.06
C ILE A 40 5.34 13.37 -2.92
N ALA A 41 4.36 14.26 -2.95
CA ALA A 41 3.33 14.36 -1.92
C ALA A 41 1.94 14.63 -2.53
N ASP A 42 0.94 14.92 -1.70
CA ASP A 42 -0.45 15.16 -2.12
C ASP A 42 -1.00 16.41 -1.43
N ARG A 43 -1.59 17.33 -2.19
CA ARG A 43 -2.24 18.56 -1.67
C ARG A 43 -3.41 18.29 -0.73
N GLN A 44 -4.01 17.10 -0.78
CA GLN A 44 -5.05 16.69 0.16
C GLN A 44 -4.49 16.35 1.56
N HIS A 45 -3.19 16.16 1.70
CA HIS A 45 -2.56 15.98 3.00
C HIS A 45 -2.42 17.34 3.71
N ALA A 46 -2.77 17.41 5.00
CA ALA A 46 -2.83 18.67 5.75
C ALA A 46 -1.52 19.47 5.75
N LEU A 47 -0.37 18.80 5.67
CA LEU A 47 0.94 19.47 5.60
C LEU A 47 1.21 20.14 4.24
N PHE A 48 0.53 19.72 3.17
CA PHE A 48 0.80 20.20 1.80
C PHE A 48 -0.40 20.95 1.21
N SER A 49 -1.44 21.22 2.01
CA SER A 49 -2.61 21.99 1.57
C SER A 49 -2.26 23.42 1.17
N GLY A 50 -1.21 23.98 1.76
CA GLY A 50 -0.51 25.20 1.33
C GLY A 50 0.99 24.96 1.24
N ASP A 51 1.76 26.02 1.01
CA ASP A 51 3.20 25.93 0.75
C ASP A 51 4.09 26.20 1.98
N ASP A 52 3.53 26.64 3.12
CA ASP A 52 4.32 27.03 4.31
C ASP A 52 5.24 25.90 4.80
N PHE A 53 4.67 24.70 4.97
CA PHE A 53 5.46 23.53 5.36
C PHE A 53 6.38 23.08 4.23
N LEU A 54 5.92 23.08 2.98
CA LEU A 54 6.74 22.67 1.83
C LEU A 54 8.00 23.53 1.71
N ASN A 55 7.86 24.85 1.79
CA ASN A 55 8.96 25.81 1.72
C ASN A 55 9.95 25.61 2.87
N THR A 56 9.44 25.41 4.09
CA THR A 56 10.28 25.11 5.25
C THR A 56 11.02 23.78 5.07
N PHE A 57 10.31 22.73 4.63
CA PHE A 57 10.84 21.38 4.47
C PHE A 57 11.94 21.32 3.39
N VAL A 58 11.74 21.96 2.24
CA VAL A 58 12.77 22.03 1.19
C VAL A 58 13.98 22.86 1.64
N THR A 59 13.77 23.90 2.44
CA THR A 59 14.88 24.71 3.01
C THR A 59 15.69 23.90 4.03
N GLU A 60 15.02 23.14 4.91
CA GLU A 60 15.68 22.29 5.91
C GLU A 60 16.41 21.08 5.29
N HIS A 61 15.88 20.54 4.18
CA HIS A 61 16.44 19.37 3.47
C HIS A 61 16.90 19.76 2.06
N SER A 62 18.03 20.46 1.98
CA SER A 62 18.57 21.05 0.75
C SER A 62 18.99 20.07 -0.36
N SER A 63 18.96 18.76 -0.07
CA SER A 63 19.14 17.70 -1.08
C SER A 63 17.98 17.63 -2.07
N ILE A 64 16.79 18.10 -1.70
CA ILE A 64 15.59 18.11 -2.54
C ILE A 64 15.74 19.09 -3.68
N ARG A 65 15.67 18.58 -4.92
CA ARG A 65 15.80 19.37 -6.16
C ARG A 65 14.51 19.40 -6.97
N VAL A 66 13.64 18.40 -6.80
CA VAL A 66 12.38 18.26 -7.53
C VAL A 66 11.25 17.98 -6.55
N VAL A 67 10.14 18.69 -6.72
CA VAL A 67 8.90 18.48 -5.99
C VAL A 67 7.81 18.18 -7.01
N GLN A 68 7.02 17.14 -6.75
CA GLN A 68 5.80 16.84 -7.50
C GLN A 68 4.64 16.59 -6.52
N LEU A 69 3.50 17.19 -6.77
CA LEU A 69 2.34 17.20 -5.90
C LEU A 69 1.13 16.64 -6.64
N HIS A 70 0.53 15.61 -6.07
CA HIS A 70 -0.78 15.14 -6.49
C HIS A 70 -1.85 16.15 -6.06
N ASN A 71 -2.91 16.30 -6.86
CA ASN A 71 -3.97 17.29 -6.67
C ASN A 71 -3.48 18.76 -6.65
N ASP A 72 -2.38 19.06 -7.34
CA ASP A 72 -1.88 20.41 -7.55
C ASP A 72 -2.30 20.95 -8.92
N SER A 73 -2.45 22.27 -9.04
CA SER A 73 -2.78 22.95 -10.30
C SER A 73 -1.71 23.97 -10.70
N GLY A 74 -0.56 23.97 -10.04
CA GLY A 74 0.57 24.83 -10.31
C GLY A 74 1.69 24.10 -11.05
N GLU A 75 2.90 24.64 -10.95
CA GLU A 75 4.10 24.13 -11.62
C GLU A 75 4.61 22.77 -11.09
N HIS A 76 4.11 22.32 -9.95
CA HIS A 76 4.49 21.04 -9.33
C HIS A 76 3.48 19.93 -9.59
N ASN A 77 2.55 20.11 -10.54
CA ASN A 77 1.49 19.14 -10.76
C ASN A 77 2.01 17.78 -11.26
N LEU A 78 1.88 16.77 -10.40
CA LEU A 78 2.30 15.40 -10.71
C LEU A 78 1.57 14.81 -11.93
N GLN A 79 0.33 15.23 -12.20
CA GLN A 79 -0.44 14.71 -13.33
C GLN A 79 0.13 15.17 -14.68
N ASP A 80 0.73 16.36 -14.74
CA ASP A 80 1.35 16.84 -15.97
C ASP A 80 2.56 15.97 -16.33
N ALA A 81 3.37 15.60 -15.32
CA ALA A 81 4.48 14.67 -15.50
C ALA A 81 4.02 13.24 -15.88
N ILE A 82 2.90 12.76 -15.33
CA ILE A 82 2.35 11.42 -15.64
C ILE A 82 1.78 11.36 -17.06
N ASN A 83 1.11 12.42 -17.51
CA ASN A 83 0.44 12.45 -18.80
C ASN A 83 1.35 12.85 -19.96
N HIS A 84 2.52 13.43 -19.66
CA HIS A 84 3.52 13.75 -20.66
C HIS A 84 4.12 12.46 -21.24
N PRO A 85 3.98 12.20 -22.56
CA PRO A 85 4.54 11.01 -23.18
C PRO A 85 6.06 10.97 -23.03
N ALA A 86 6.60 9.80 -22.72
CA ALA A 86 8.04 9.64 -22.66
C ALA A 86 8.66 9.73 -24.07
N GLU A 87 9.72 10.52 -24.21
CA GLU A 87 10.53 10.62 -25.43
C GLU A 87 11.86 9.89 -25.19
N ASP A 88 12.22 8.96 -26.08
CA ASP A 88 13.51 8.21 -26.08
C ASP A 88 13.94 7.62 -24.72
N PHE A 89 12.98 7.17 -23.92
CA PHE A 89 13.25 6.65 -22.58
C PHE A 89 13.65 5.16 -22.57
N THR A 90 14.78 4.85 -21.96
CA THR A 90 15.20 3.48 -21.61
C THR A 90 15.30 3.36 -20.09
N ALA A 91 14.68 2.33 -19.51
CA ALA A 91 14.74 2.11 -18.07
C ALA A 91 16.15 1.70 -17.61
N THR A 92 16.61 2.29 -16.51
CA THR A 92 17.92 2.06 -15.89
C THR A 92 17.75 1.71 -14.40
N PRO A 93 17.12 0.56 -14.08
CA PRO A 93 16.98 0.13 -12.69
C PRO A 93 18.37 -0.11 -12.05
N SER A 94 18.45 0.02 -10.72
CA SER A 94 19.63 -0.44 -9.98
C SER A 94 19.84 -1.96 -10.17
N PRO A 95 21.08 -2.47 -10.03
CA PRO A 95 21.36 -3.90 -10.07
C PRO A 95 20.46 -4.71 -9.12
N ALA A 96 20.16 -5.96 -9.45
CA ALA A 96 19.13 -6.71 -8.74
C ALA A 96 19.49 -7.03 -7.26
N ASP A 97 20.78 -7.10 -6.96
CA ASP A 97 21.35 -7.27 -5.62
C ASP A 97 21.58 -5.95 -4.87
N GLU A 98 21.33 -4.82 -5.51
CA GLU A 98 21.34 -3.48 -4.92
C GLU A 98 19.94 -3.07 -4.42
N VAL A 99 19.91 -2.02 -3.60
CA VAL A 99 18.66 -1.51 -3.01
C VAL A 99 17.69 -1.04 -4.09
N ALA A 100 16.45 -1.55 -4.01
CA ALA A 100 15.33 -1.15 -4.84
C ALA A 100 14.53 -0.02 -4.18
N TYR A 101 14.28 -0.13 -2.86
CA TYR A 101 13.58 0.88 -2.07
C TYR A 101 13.69 0.60 -0.57
N PHE A 102 13.17 1.51 0.26
CA PHE A 102 13.19 1.40 1.72
C PHE A 102 11.79 1.17 2.28
N GLN A 103 11.64 0.10 3.07
CA GLN A 103 10.46 -0.14 3.89
C GLN A 103 10.57 0.53 5.25
N LEU A 104 9.42 0.68 5.89
CA LEU A 104 9.32 1.27 7.21
C LEU A 104 9.25 0.18 8.27
N SER A 105 10.10 0.27 9.29
CA SER A 105 9.95 -0.57 10.48
C SER A 105 8.79 -0.09 11.35
N GLY A 106 7.96 -1.02 11.83
CA GLY A 106 6.98 -0.72 12.88
C GLY A 106 7.68 -0.61 14.24
N GLY A 107 8.41 0.50 14.45
CA GLY A 107 9.24 0.74 15.63
C GLY A 107 8.54 1.59 16.70
N THR A 108 8.57 1.12 17.95
CA THR A 108 8.10 1.82 19.16
C THR A 108 9.15 2.78 19.74
N THR A 109 10.24 3.05 19.02
CA THR A 109 11.48 3.64 19.55
C THR A 109 11.69 5.12 19.16
N GLY A 110 10.63 5.86 18.87
CA GLY A 110 10.67 7.32 18.65
C GLY A 110 11.23 7.80 17.31
N THR A 111 12.22 7.09 16.73
CA THR A 111 12.73 7.36 15.37
C THR A 111 12.45 6.17 14.45
N PRO A 112 11.69 6.35 13.36
CA PRO A 112 11.36 5.25 12.47
C PRO A 112 12.60 4.79 11.68
N LYS A 113 12.94 3.50 11.79
CA LYS A 113 14.09 2.90 11.08
C LYS A 113 13.67 2.47 9.68
N LEU A 114 14.55 2.72 8.71
CA LEU A 114 14.41 2.29 7.33
C LEU A 114 14.96 0.87 7.15
N ILE A 115 14.28 0.06 6.35
CA ILE A 115 14.65 -1.30 6.01
C ILE A 115 14.96 -1.34 4.51
N PRO A 116 16.25 -1.36 4.09
CA PRO A 116 16.59 -1.49 2.68
C PRO A 116 16.12 -2.84 2.15
N ARG A 117 15.45 -2.83 0.99
CA ARG A 117 15.03 -4.03 0.26
C ARG A 117 15.71 -4.02 -1.10
N THR A 118 16.43 -5.09 -1.43
CA THR A 118 16.99 -5.33 -2.77
C THR A 118 15.91 -5.84 -3.72
N HIS A 119 16.15 -5.78 -5.03
CA HIS A 119 15.20 -6.38 -5.98
C HIS A 119 15.10 -7.89 -5.76
N ASN A 120 16.23 -8.57 -5.55
CA ASN A 120 16.29 -10.01 -5.36
C ASN A 120 15.45 -10.50 -4.17
N ASP A 121 15.68 -9.95 -2.97
CA ASP A 121 14.95 -10.41 -1.78
C ASP A 121 13.46 -10.05 -1.85
N TYR A 122 13.15 -8.85 -2.38
CA TYR A 122 11.77 -8.37 -2.40
C TYR A 122 10.94 -9.03 -3.49
N TYR A 123 11.51 -9.25 -4.67
CA TYR A 123 10.84 -9.98 -5.74
C TYR A 123 10.59 -11.43 -5.35
N TYR A 124 11.55 -12.08 -4.66
CA TYR A 124 11.35 -13.42 -4.13
C TYR A 124 10.16 -13.48 -3.17
N SER A 125 10.04 -12.55 -2.22
CA SER A 125 8.93 -12.54 -1.26
C SER A 125 7.58 -12.40 -1.96
N VAL A 126 7.49 -11.51 -2.96
CA VAL A 126 6.26 -11.32 -3.76
C VAL A 126 5.93 -12.58 -4.56
N ARG A 127 6.88 -13.11 -5.33
CA ARG A 127 6.68 -14.31 -6.17
C ARG A 127 6.24 -15.50 -5.33
N ARG A 128 6.92 -15.76 -4.22
CA ARG A 128 6.57 -16.89 -3.34
C ARG A 128 5.22 -16.68 -2.67
N SER A 129 4.86 -15.45 -2.33
CA SER A 129 3.54 -15.13 -1.77
C SER A 129 2.41 -15.34 -2.79
N VAL A 130 2.63 -15.03 -4.07
CA VAL A 130 1.69 -15.31 -5.18
C VAL A 130 1.44 -16.80 -5.31
N GLU A 131 2.48 -17.64 -5.26
CA GLU A 131 2.35 -19.10 -5.30
C GLU A 131 1.53 -19.63 -4.11
N ILE A 132 1.85 -19.19 -2.88
CA ILE A 132 1.17 -19.62 -1.65
C ILE A 132 -0.31 -19.20 -1.65
N CYS A 133 -0.60 -17.96 -2.07
CA CYS A 133 -1.95 -17.42 -2.09
C CYS A 133 -2.73 -17.79 -3.37
N GLN A 134 -2.08 -18.45 -4.33
CA GLN A 134 -2.64 -18.87 -5.61
C GLN A 134 -3.24 -17.70 -6.40
N PHE A 135 -2.53 -16.57 -6.46
CA PHE A 135 -2.95 -15.41 -7.25
C PHE A 135 -2.78 -15.69 -8.75
N THR A 136 -3.78 -15.29 -9.53
CA THR A 136 -3.84 -15.46 -11.00
C THR A 136 -4.41 -14.20 -11.66
N GLN A 137 -4.58 -14.23 -12.98
CA GLN A 137 -5.26 -13.16 -13.72
C GLN A 137 -6.72 -12.95 -13.29
N GLN A 138 -7.34 -13.96 -12.67
CA GLN A 138 -8.71 -13.86 -12.14
C GLN A 138 -8.75 -13.23 -10.75
N THR A 139 -7.60 -12.98 -10.12
CA THR A 139 -7.52 -12.33 -8.81
C THR A 139 -8.00 -10.88 -8.91
N ARG A 140 -8.96 -10.53 -8.05
CA ARG A 140 -9.46 -9.17 -7.86
C ARG A 140 -9.31 -8.83 -6.40
N TYR A 141 -8.28 -8.04 -6.09
CA TYR A 141 -7.84 -7.76 -4.74
C TYR A 141 -8.27 -6.35 -4.31
N LEU A 142 -8.97 -6.28 -3.18
CA LEU A 142 -9.28 -5.01 -2.53
C LEU A 142 -8.14 -4.61 -1.60
N CYS A 143 -7.54 -3.44 -1.85
CA CYS A 143 -6.59 -2.81 -0.97
C CYS A 143 -7.27 -1.65 -0.23
N ALA A 144 -7.72 -1.93 1.01
CA ALA A 144 -8.41 -0.96 1.87
C ALA A 144 -7.63 -0.60 3.15
N ILE A 145 -6.50 -1.28 3.39
CA ILE A 145 -5.51 -0.89 4.40
C ILE A 145 -4.41 -0.04 3.73
N PRO A 146 -3.58 0.72 4.48
CA PRO A 146 -2.60 1.63 3.89
C PRO A 146 -1.72 0.94 2.83
N ALA A 147 -1.87 1.38 1.57
CA ALA A 147 -1.32 0.71 0.39
C ALA A 147 0.21 0.62 0.36
N ALA A 148 0.89 1.59 0.98
CA ALA A 148 2.35 1.64 1.09
C ALA A 148 2.92 0.66 2.14
N HIS A 149 2.09 0.14 3.04
CA HIS A 149 2.55 -0.77 4.07
C HIS A 149 2.90 -2.15 3.47
N ASN A 150 4.02 -2.74 3.90
CA ASN A 150 4.55 -4.01 3.37
C ASN A 150 3.47 -5.12 3.25
N TYR A 151 2.58 -5.23 4.22
CA TYR A 151 1.47 -6.21 4.17
C TYR A 151 0.56 -6.03 2.93
N ALA A 152 0.12 -4.80 2.65
CA ALA A 152 -0.74 -4.48 1.50
C ALA A 152 0.04 -4.47 0.17
N MET A 153 1.36 -4.32 0.26
CA MET A 153 2.23 -4.18 -0.89
C MET A 153 2.76 -5.53 -1.43
N SER A 154 3.26 -6.43 -0.58
CA SER A 154 4.00 -7.64 -1.01
C SER A 154 3.60 -8.99 -0.41
N SER A 155 2.63 -9.07 0.52
CA SER A 155 2.32 -10.32 1.23
C SER A 155 0.92 -10.90 0.93
N PRO A 156 0.55 -11.25 -0.32
CA PRO A 156 1.15 -11.05 -1.64
C PRO A 156 0.84 -9.67 -2.22
N GLY A 157 -0.08 -8.94 -1.58
CA GLY A 157 -0.36 -7.53 -1.80
C GLY A 157 -0.59 -7.11 -3.25
N SER A 158 -0.48 -5.81 -3.46
CA SER A 158 -0.70 -5.18 -4.76
C SER A 158 0.34 -5.60 -5.78
N LEU A 159 1.60 -5.79 -5.37
CA LEU A 159 2.66 -6.24 -6.28
C LEU A 159 2.45 -7.68 -6.74
N GLY A 160 1.91 -8.55 -5.88
CA GLY A 160 1.53 -9.90 -6.27
C GLY A 160 0.36 -9.92 -7.24
N VAL A 161 -0.59 -8.99 -7.11
CA VAL A 161 -1.68 -8.81 -8.10
C VAL A 161 -1.10 -8.43 -9.46
N PHE A 162 -0.18 -7.47 -9.50
CA PHE A 162 0.47 -7.07 -10.75
C PHE A 162 1.28 -8.20 -11.37
N LEU A 163 2.05 -8.94 -10.55
CA LEU A 163 2.82 -10.10 -11.02
C LEU A 163 1.92 -11.19 -11.61
N ALA A 164 0.75 -11.43 -11.02
CA ALA A 164 -0.20 -12.43 -11.48
C ALA A 164 -1.10 -11.96 -12.64
N GLY A 165 -1.03 -10.69 -13.04
CA GLY A 165 -1.89 -10.08 -14.07
C GLY A 165 -3.34 -9.90 -13.62
N GLY A 166 -3.59 -9.76 -12.32
CA GLY A 166 -4.92 -9.56 -11.74
C GLY A 166 -5.35 -8.09 -11.72
N THR A 167 -6.43 -7.80 -10.98
CA THR A 167 -6.96 -6.45 -10.80
C THR A 167 -6.88 -5.99 -9.36
N LEU A 168 -6.40 -4.76 -9.16
CA LEU A 168 -6.35 -4.08 -7.87
C LEU A 168 -7.52 -3.09 -7.76
N VAL A 169 -8.30 -3.18 -6.69
CA VAL A 169 -9.36 -2.21 -6.34
C VAL A 169 -8.89 -1.45 -5.10
N LEU A 170 -8.83 -0.13 -5.18
CA LEU A 170 -8.39 0.72 -4.07
C LEU A 170 -9.60 1.27 -3.30
N ALA A 171 -9.49 1.29 -1.97
CA ALA A 171 -10.40 1.99 -1.08
C ALA A 171 -9.60 2.87 -0.13
N ALA A 172 -10.17 4.02 0.26
CA ALA A 172 -9.51 4.99 1.14
C ALA A 172 -9.34 4.46 2.56
N ASP A 173 -10.28 3.63 3.03
CA ASP A 173 -10.29 3.05 4.37
C ASP A 173 -11.01 1.69 4.38
N PRO A 174 -10.83 0.87 5.44
CA PRO A 174 -11.37 -0.48 5.51
C PRO A 174 -12.78 -0.54 6.10
N SER A 175 -13.57 0.55 6.12
CA SER A 175 -14.95 0.53 6.61
C SER A 175 -15.84 -0.39 5.76
N ALA A 176 -16.83 -1.03 6.40
CA ALA A 176 -17.79 -1.88 5.71
C ALA A 176 -18.64 -1.09 4.70
N THR A 177 -19.03 0.13 5.06
CA THR A 177 -19.84 1.05 4.24
C THR A 177 -19.16 1.38 2.91
N LEU A 178 -17.84 1.54 2.89
CA LEU A 178 -17.08 1.76 1.67
C LEU A 178 -16.75 0.43 0.96
N CYS A 179 -16.32 -0.58 1.70
CA CYS A 179 -15.77 -1.80 1.12
C CYS A 179 -16.82 -2.75 0.56
N PHE A 180 -17.97 -2.93 1.21
CA PHE A 180 -18.96 -3.92 0.78
C PHE A 180 -19.53 -3.60 -0.61
N PRO A 181 -19.93 -2.34 -0.92
CA PRO A 181 -20.35 -1.97 -2.27
C PRO A 181 -19.24 -2.18 -3.32
N LEU A 182 -17.98 -1.92 -2.97
CA LEU A 182 -16.84 -2.15 -3.88
C LEU A 182 -16.62 -3.65 -4.15
N ILE A 183 -16.78 -4.49 -3.13
CA ILE A 183 -16.64 -5.96 -3.27
C ILE A 183 -17.71 -6.51 -4.19
N GLU A 184 -18.95 -6.07 -4.03
CA GLU A 184 -20.07 -6.46 -4.89
C GLU A 184 -19.86 -5.95 -6.31
N LYS A 185 -19.67 -4.64 -6.48
CA LYS A 185 -19.55 -3.97 -7.79
C LYS A 185 -18.41 -4.54 -8.62
N HIS A 186 -17.25 -4.78 -8.00
CA HIS A 186 -16.05 -5.24 -8.71
C HIS A 186 -15.80 -6.74 -8.56
N GLN A 187 -16.75 -7.48 -7.96
CA GLN A 187 -16.66 -8.92 -7.76
C GLN A 187 -15.36 -9.34 -7.06
N VAL A 188 -14.89 -8.56 -6.09
CA VAL A 188 -13.61 -8.77 -5.38
C VAL A 188 -13.59 -10.17 -4.78
N ASN A 189 -12.52 -10.92 -5.02
CA ASN A 189 -12.38 -12.30 -4.55
C ASN A 189 -11.29 -12.49 -3.48
N VAL A 190 -10.50 -11.46 -3.20
CA VAL A 190 -9.56 -11.46 -2.08
C VAL A 190 -9.41 -10.06 -1.49
N THR A 191 -9.20 -9.98 -0.18
CA THR A 191 -8.85 -8.73 0.51
C THR A 191 -7.96 -9.03 1.73
N ALA A 192 -7.27 -7.99 2.22
CA ALA A 192 -6.44 -8.05 3.41
C ALA A 192 -6.91 -7.03 4.46
N LEU A 193 -7.14 -7.50 5.68
CA LEU A 193 -7.57 -6.68 6.81
C LEU A 193 -6.64 -6.84 8.03
N VAL A 194 -6.77 -5.89 8.96
CA VAL A 194 -6.24 -5.99 10.32
C VAL A 194 -7.36 -6.44 11.28
N PRO A 195 -7.06 -7.07 12.44
CA PRO A 195 -8.09 -7.59 13.35
C PRO A 195 -9.20 -6.59 13.73
N PRO A 196 -8.92 -5.30 14.00
CA PRO A 196 -9.99 -4.33 14.26
C PRO A 196 -10.98 -4.18 13.09
N ALA A 197 -10.49 -4.14 11.85
CA ALA A 197 -11.36 -4.03 10.67
C ALA A 197 -12.22 -5.29 10.46
N VAL A 198 -11.68 -6.48 10.77
CA VAL A 198 -12.48 -7.72 10.77
C VAL A 198 -13.63 -7.63 11.76
N SER A 199 -13.38 -7.13 12.97
CA SER A 199 -14.44 -6.94 13.98
C SER A 199 -15.53 -5.99 13.49
N LEU A 200 -15.14 -4.86 12.86
CA LEU A 200 -16.08 -3.89 12.28
C LEU A 200 -16.94 -4.50 11.18
N TRP A 201 -16.35 -5.30 10.28
CA TRP A 201 -17.12 -5.98 9.22
C TRP A 201 -18.12 -6.98 9.80
N LEU A 202 -17.70 -7.77 10.80
CA LEU A 202 -18.58 -8.73 11.46
C LEU A 202 -19.72 -8.05 12.23
N GLN A 203 -19.44 -6.87 12.80
CA GLN A 203 -20.45 -6.05 13.47
C GLN A 203 -21.46 -5.49 12.46
N ALA A 204 -21.00 -4.91 11.34
CA ALA A 204 -21.87 -4.38 10.30
C ALA A 204 -22.83 -5.45 9.73
N LEU A 205 -22.34 -6.69 9.53
CA LEU A 205 -23.18 -7.83 9.13
C LEU A 205 -24.20 -8.25 10.20
N THR A 206 -23.94 -7.94 11.47
CA THR A 206 -24.88 -8.17 12.57
C THR A 206 -25.92 -7.06 12.65
N GLU A 207 -25.56 -5.85 12.26
CA GLU A 207 -26.40 -4.65 12.31
C GLU A 207 -27.32 -4.47 11.09
N GLY A 208 -27.15 -5.29 10.04
CA GLY A 208 -28.11 -5.38 8.94
C GLY A 208 -27.51 -5.37 7.54
N GLU A 209 -26.19 -5.20 7.40
CA GLU A 209 -25.54 -5.24 6.08
C GLU A 209 -25.70 -6.61 5.40
N SER A 210 -25.98 -6.58 4.10
CA SER A 210 -26.28 -7.80 3.36
C SER A 210 -25.03 -8.61 3.08
N ARG A 211 -25.01 -9.86 3.58
CA ARG A 211 -23.95 -10.83 3.27
C ARG A 211 -23.80 -11.10 1.76
N ALA A 212 -24.83 -10.84 0.96
CA ALA A 212 -24.79 -11.05 -0.49
C ALA A 212 -23.74 -10.15 -1.18
N GLN A 213 -23.46 -8.97 -0.62
CA GLN A 213 -22.44 -8.06 -1.15
C GLN A 213 -21.03 -8.67 -1.10
N LEU A 214 -20.82 -9.64 -0.20
CA LEU A 214 -19.55 -10.33 -0.02
C LEU A 214 -19.49 -11.66 -0.78
N ALA A 215 -20.51 -12.04 -1.56
CA ALA A 215 -20.65 -13.34 -2.22
C ALA A 215 -19.42 -13.76 -3.05
N SER A 216 -18.76 -12.79 -3.68
CA SER A 216 -17.59 -12.99 -4.53
C SER A 216 -16.29 -13.27 -3.76
N LEU A 217 -16.23 -12.94 -2.46
CA LEU A 217 -15.01 -12.91 -1.66
C LEU A 217 -14.56 -14.31 -1.22
N LYS A 218 -13.52 -14.87 -1.84
CA LYS A 218 -13.04 -16.25 -1.60
C LYS A 218 -11.93 -16.39 -0.55
N LEU A 219 -11.16 -15.33 -0.32
CA LEU A 219 -10.02 -15.31 0.60
C LEU A 219 -10.01 -14.00 1.41
N LEU A 220 -9.94 -14.12 2.73
CA LEU A 220 -9.74 -12.98 3.63
C LEU A 220 -8.40 -13.17 4.35
N GLN A 221 -7.44 -12.31 4.07
CA GLN A 221 -6.17 -12.31 4.78
C GLN A 221 -6.29 -11.43 6.02
N VAL A 222 -5.80 -11.89 7.17
CA VAL A 222 -5.84 -11.13 8.43
C VAL A 222 -4.45 -11.05 9.03
N GLY A 223 -3.90 -9.85 9.15
CA GLY A 223 -2.50 -9.66 9.54
C GLY A 223 -2.25 -8.37 10.29
N GLY A 224 -0.98 -8.05 10.53
CA GLY A 224 -0.54 -6.81 11.18
C GLY A 224 -0.64 -6.79 12.71
N ALA A 225 -1.52 -7.61 13.31
CA ALA A 225 -1.61 -7.82 14.75
C ALA A 225 -2.07 -9.24 15.10
N ARG A 226 -2.01 -9.60 16.39
CA ARG A 226 -2.46 -10.92 16.87
C ARG A 226 -3.98 -11.05 16.67
N LEU A 227 -4.38 -12.04 15.87
CA LEU A 227 -5.77 -12.45 15.73
C LEU A 227 -6.14 -13.42 16.87
N SER A 228 -7.17 -13.12 17.66
CA SER A 228 -7.64 -14.05 18.70
C SER A 228 -8.33 -15.25 18.07
N ALA A 229 -8.18 -16.44 18.68
CA ALA A 229 -8.82 -17.66 18.19
C ALA A 229 -10.35 -17.50 18.09
N THR A 230 -10.95 -16.78 19.05
CA THR A 230 -12.38 -16.45 19.06
C THR A 230 -12.80 -15.62 17.85
N LEU A 231 -12.01 -14.60 17.48
CA LEU A 231 -12.32 -13.79 16.31
C LEU A 231 -12.09 -14.58 15.01
N ALA A 232 -11.02 -15.37 14.94
CA ALA A 232 -10.74 -16.25 13.80
C ALA A 232 -11.88 -17.26 13.55
N ALA A 233 -12.44 -17.86 14.60
CA ALA A 233 -13.56 -18.81 14.48
C ALA A 233 -14.85 -18.16 13.96
N ARG A 234 -15.06 -16.86 14.20
CA ARG A 234 -16.25 -16.13 13.72
C ARG A 234 -16.20 -15.82 12.22
N ILE A 235 -15.00 -15.70 11.63
CA ILE A 235 -14.80 -15.38 10.21
C ILE A 235 -15.53 -16.38 9.32
N PRO A 236 -15.20 -17.70 9.33
CA PRO A 236 -15.91 -18.64 8.49
C PRO A 236 -17.40 -18.65 8.85
N LEU A 237 -17.80 -18.76 10.12
CA LEU A 237 -19.23 -18.85 10.47
C LEU A 237 -20.10 -17.69 9.94
N ARG A 238 -19.55 -16.47 9.85
CA ARG A 238 -20.28 -15.27 9.40
C ARG A 238 -19.99 -14.89 7.94
N LEU A 239 -18.90 -15.39 7.35
CA LEU A 239 -18.49 -15.11 5.97
C LEU A 239 -18.51 -16.37 5.06
N ALA A 240 -18.91 -17.55 5.56
CA ALA A 240 -18.70 -18.89 4.96
C ALA A 240 -19.43 -19.20 3.66
N ALA A 241 -20.44 -18.44 3.24
CA ALA A 241 -20.93 -18.61 1.87
C ALA A 241 -19.88 -18.14 0.84
N CYS A 242 -18.91 -17.34 1.28
CA CYS A 242 -18.00 -16.59 0.41
C CYS A 242 -16.54 -17.02 0.65
N CYS A 243 -16.06 -16.94 1.90
CA CYS A 243 -14.63 -17.00 2.20
C CYS A 243 -14.15 -18.42 2.56
N SER A 244 -13.42 -19.04 1.64
CA SER A 244 -12.91 -20.42 1.75
C SER A 244 -11.61 -20.57 2.54
N ARG A 245 -10.84 -19.48 2.74
CA ARG A 245 -9.54 -19.52 3.42
C ARG A 245 -9.29 -18.23 4.22
N CYS A 246 -8.66 -18.35 5.39
CA CYS A 246 -8.16 -17.24 6.20
C CYS A 246 -6.67 -17.43 6.47
N LEU A 247 -5.83 -16.49 6.03
CA LEU A 247 -4.37 -16.55 6.20
C LEU A 247 -3.91 -15.51 7.21
N ALA A 248 -3.17 -15.95 8.23
CA ALA A 248 -2.59 -15.08 9.25
C ALA A 248 -1.10 -14.80 8.97
N TRP A 249 -0.75 -13.54 8.73
CA TRP A 249 0.63 -13.12 8.47
C TRP A 249 1.30 -12.54 9.73
N ARG A 250 2.54 -12.96 10.01
CA ARG A 250 3.40 -12.39 11.07
C ARG A 250 4.53 -11.56 10.44
N LYS A 251 5.06 -10.59 11.19
CA LYS A 251 6.20 -9.74 10.79
C LYS A 251 7.38 -10.62 10.32
N GLY A 252 7.94 -10.33 9.15
CA GLY A 252 9.17 -10.98 8.67
C GLY A 252 9.20 -11.48 7.22
N TRP A 253 8.22 -11.13 6.38
CA TRP A 253 8.22 -11.45 4.94
C TRP A 253 8.22 -10.17 4.09
#